data_AF-A0A937RIL9-F1
#
_entry.id   AF-A0A937RIL9-F1
#
_cell.length_a   1.000
_cell.length_b   1.000
_cell.length_c   1.000
_cell.angle_alpha   90.00
_cell.angle_beta   90.00
_cell.angle_gamma   90.00
#
_symmetry.space_group_name_H-M   'P 1'
#
loop_
_entity.id
_entity.type
_entity.pdbx_description
1 polymer ?
#
loop_
_entity_poly.entity_id
_entity_poly.type
_entity_poly.pdbx_seq_one_letter_code
_entity_poly.pdbx_strand_id
1 'polypeptide(L)' 'MRVRQYVYFALKSDGVSAAEMTARLGIEPDEVAIRGSRRAEPMIRPASHSWKVVCRQPYMTVDEQIDHVLDRLLPAA' A
#
# COMPACT_ATOMS: atom_id res chain seq x y z
N MET A 1 -11.66 -14.30 14.84
CA MET A 1 -10.74 -14.92 13.85
C MET A 1 -9.48 -15.39 14.58
N ARG A 2 -8.92 -16.55 14.25
CA ARG A 2 -7.72 -17.08 14.93
C ARG A 2 -6.40 -16.69 14.22
N VAL A 3 -6.34 -16.68 12.89
CA VAL A 3 -5.16 -16.22 12.09
C VAL A 3 -5.64 -15.68 10.73
N ARG A 4 -4.95 -14.66 10.17
CA ARG A 4 -5.13 -14.14 8.80
C ARG A 4 -3.77 -14.08 8.12
N GLN A 5 -3.59 -14.79 7.01
CA GLN A 5 -2.39 -14.73 6.16
C GLN A 5 -2.65 -13.82 4.95
N TYR A 6 -1.70 -12.94 4.67
CA TYR A 6 -1.73 -12.05 3.52
C TYR A 6 -0.34 -11.50 3.22
N VAL A 7 -0.10 -11.13 1.97
CA VAL A 7 1.12 -10.47 1.51
C VAL A 7 0.76 -9.10 0.96
N TYR A 8 1.61 -8.12 1.19
CA TYR A 8 1.44 -6.79 0.62
C TYR A 8 2.77 -6.14 0.29
N PHE A 9 2.73 -5.26 -0.70
CA PHE A 9 3.76 -4.26 -0.95
C PHE A 9 3.21 -2.88 -0.54
N ALA A 10 4.03 -2.05 0.09
CA ALA A 10 3.60 -0.74 0.57
C ALA A 10 4.66 0.34 0.35
N LEU A 11 4.21 1.50 -0.10
CA LEU A 11 4.95 2.76 -0.01
C LEU A 11 4.38 3.62 1.11
N LYS A 12 5.26 4.31 1.83
CA LYS A 12 4.90 5.27 2.87
C LYS A 12 5.70 6.55 2.71
N SER A 13 5.05 7.69 2.85
CA SER A 13 5.71 8.99 2.78
C SER A 13 4.98 10.04 3.61
N ASP A 14 5.73 10.98 4.18
CA ASP A 14 5.18 12.09 4.94
C ASP A 14 4.87 13.30 4.05
N GLY A 15 5.36 13.31 2.81
CA GLY A 15 5.24 14.44 1.87
C GLY A 15 4.69 14.09 0.49
N VAL A 16 4.71 12.82 0.10
CA VAL A 16 4.16 12.36 -1.18
C VAL A 16 2.79 11.75 -0.94
N SER A 17 1.78 12.28 -1.62
CA SER A 17 0.41 11.75 -1.51
C SER A 17 0.30 10.38 -2.18
N ALA A 18 -0.69 9.58 -1.79
CA ALA A 18 -0.94 8.30 -2.46
C ALA A 18 -1.30 8.46 -3.94
N ALA A 19 -2.01 9.53 -4.32
CA ALA A 19 -2.31 9.84 -5.71
C ALA A 19 -1.03 10.12 -6.52
N GLU A 20 -0.08 10.83 -5.92
CA GLU A 20 1.23 11.07 -6.55
C GLU A 20 2.07 9.80 -6.64
N MET A 21 1.99 8.90 -5.65
CA MET A 21 2.61 7.57 -5.74
C MET A 21 2.02 6.75 -6.89
N THR A 22 0.69 6.72 -7.04
CA THR A 22 0.00 6.09 -8.18
C THR A 22 0.52 6.64 -9.50
N ALA A 23 0.58 7.98 -9.64
CA ALA A 23 1.05 8.62 -10.86
C ALA A 23 2.50 8.25 -11.22
N ARG A 24 3.38 8.08 -10.21
CA ARG A 24 4.78 7.67 -10.43
C ARG A 24 4.94 6.19 -10.77
N LEU A 25 4.10 5.33 -10.19
CA LEU A 25 4.16 3.87 -10.40
C LEU A 25 3.39 3.42 -11.64
N GLY A 26 2.39 4.18 -12.10
CA GLY A 26 1.50 3.78 -13.19
C GLY A 26 0.60 2.59 -12.84
N ILE A 27 0.49 2.25 -11.56
CA ILE A 27 -0.27 1.10 -11.05
C ILE A 27 -1.27 1.63 -10.00
N GLU A 28 -2.49 1.12 -10.02
CA GLU A 28 -3.49 1.44 -9.00
C GLU A 28 -3.26 0.65 -7.71
N PRO A 29 -3.41 1.28 -6.51
CA PRO A 29 -3.36 0.58 -5.23
C PRO A 29 -4.64 -0.20 -4.96
N ASP A 30 -4.54 -1.21 -4.10
CA ASP A 30 -5.71 -1.80 -3.42
C ASP A 30 -6.13 -1.00 -2.20
N GLU A 31 -5.16 -0.41 -1.51
CA GLU A 31 -5.41 0.35 -0.29
C GLU A 31 -4.61 1.64 -0.25
N VAL A 32 -5.31 2.71 0.13
CA VAL A 32 -4.72 3.99 0.51
C VAL A 32 -5.10 4.30 1.95
N ALA A 33 -4.14 4.74 2.75
CA ALA A 33 -4.39 5.22 4.10
C ALA A 33 -3.65 6.53 4.37
N ILE A 34 -4.31 7.44 5.09
CA ILE A 34 -3.71 8.70 5.55
C ILE A 34 -3.72 8.67 7.07
N ARG A 35 -2.53 8.78 7.68
CA ARG A 35 -2.40 8.95 9.11
C ARG A 35 -2.48 10.43 9.43
N GLY A 36 -3.51 10.83 10.18
CA GLY A 36 -3.62 12.20 10.68
C GLY A 36 -2.43 12.63 11.54
N SER A 37 -2.19 13.93 11.62
CA SER A 37 -1.19 14.48 12.54
C SER A 37 -1.63 14.37 13.98
N ARG A 38 -0.67 14.17 14.89
CA ARG A 38 -0.88 14.41 16.33
C ARG A 38 -0.35 15.78 16.79
N ARG A 39 0.24 16.55 15.87
CA ARG A 39 0.78 17.88 16.17
C ARG A 39 -0.35 18.89 16.22
N ALA A 40 -0.36 19.72 17.26
CA ALA A 40 -1.03 21.01 17.21
C ALA A 40 -0.20 21.97 16.34
N GLU A 41 -0.83 23.04 15.86
CA GLU A 41 -0.33 24.18 15.07
C GLU A 41 1.20 24.47 15.06
N PRO A 42 1.75 25.06 13.98
CA PRO A 42 1.08 25.90 12.96
C PRO A 42 0.81 25.21 11.61
N MET A 43 1.16 23.94 11.43
CA MET A 43 0.83 23.21 10.20
C MET A 43 0.47 21.75 10.50
N ILE A 44 -0.83 21.44 10.47
CA ILE A 44 -1.34 20.07 10.58
C ILE A 44 -1.17 19.41 9.21
N ARG A 45 0.01 18.85 8.94
CA ARG A 45 0.18 17.91 7.82
C ARG A 45 -0.11 16.48 8.28
N PRO A 46 -0.72 15.64 7.43
CA PRO A 46 -0.78 14.22 7.70
C PRO A 46 0.58 13.69 8.13
N ALA A 47 0.59 12.85 9.17
CA ALA A 47 1.82 12.25 9.67
C ALA A 47 2.40 11.27 8.66
N SER A 48 1.56 10.63 7.84
CA SER A 48 2.01 9.81 6.71
C SER A 48 0.88 9.48 5.75
N HIS A 49 1.24 9.28 4.49
CA HIS A 49 0.45 8.67 3.44
C HIS A 49 0.97 7.25 3.21
N SER A 50 0.07 6.30 2.99
CA SER A 50 0.37 4.92 2.65
C SER A 50 -0.38 4.53 1.39
N TRP A 51 0.33 3.84 0.50
CA TRP A 51 -0.16 3.26 -0.75
C TRP A 51 0.22 1.79 -0.75
N LYS A 52 -0.69 0.88 -1.12
CA LYS A 52 -0.43 -0.57 -1.05
C LYS A 52 -1.09 -1.38 -2.16
N VAL A 53 -0.42 -2.47 -2.54
CA VAL A 53 -0.97 -3.62 -3.26
C VAL A 53 -1.00 -4.80 -2.29
N VAL A 54 -2.10 -5.53 -2.22
CA VAL A 54 -2.36 -6.54 -1.18
C VAL A 54 -3.05 -7.78 -1.74
N CYS A 55 -2.47 -8.96 -1.48
CA CYS A 55 -3.12 -10.24 -1.72
C CYS A 55 -3.59 -10.88 -0.41
N ARG A 56 -4.90 -11.13 -0.28
CA ARG A 56 -5.52 -11.79 0.90
C ARG A 56 -6.41 -12.97 0.53
N GLN A 57 -6.20 -13.53 -0.65
CA GLN A 57 -7.10 -14.53 -1.20
C GLN A 57 -7.05 -15.78 -0.31
N PRO A 58 -8.22 -16.32 0.09
CA PRO A 58 -8.26 -17.54 0.87
C PRO A 58 -7.76 -18.71 0.01
N TYR A 59 -7.18 -19.71 0.67
CA TYR A 59 -6.67 -20.94 0.05
C TYR A 59 -5.47 -20.77 -0.89
N MET A 60 -4.83 -19.60 -0.91
CA MET A 60 -3.51 -19.44 -1.52
C MET A 60 -2.39 -19.74 -0.52
N THR A 61 -1.30 -20.33 -1.00
CA THR A 61 -0.03 -20.41 -0.29
C THR A 61 0.65 -19.03 -0.19
N VAL A 62 1.67 -18.89 0.66
CA VAL A 62 2.36 -17.59 0.82
C VAL A 62 3.08 -17.19 -0.46
N ASP A 63 3.71 -18.14 -1.14
CA ASP A 63 4.38 -17.95 -2.43
C ASP A 63 3.40 -17.54 -3.53
N GLU A 64 2.23 -18.17 -3.65
CA GLU A 64 1.18 -17.72 -4.58
C GLU A 64 0.73 -16.27 -4.29
N GLN A 65 0.63 -15.90 -3.01
CA GLN A 65 0.31 -14.51 -2.63
C GLN A 65 1.45 -13.52 -2.96
N ILE A 66 2.71 -13.96 -2.88
CA ILE A 66 3.88 -13.16 -3.28
C ILE A 66 3.86 -12.97 -4.79
N ASP A 67 3.70 -14.04 -5.55
CA ASP A 67 3.67 -14.00 -7.02
C ASP A 67 2.56 -13.07 -7.51
N HIS A 68 1.37 -13.14 -6.92
CA HIS A 68 0.28 -12.21 -7.24
C HIS A 68 0.64 -10.74 -7.01
N VAL A 69 1.37 -10.42 -5.93
CA VAL A 69 1.84 -9.06 -5.68
C VAL A 69 2.94 -8.67 -6.67
N LEU A 70 3.85 -9.58 -7.01
CA LEU A 70 4.92 -9.34 -7.96
C LEU A 70 4.41 -9.12 -9.39
N ASP A 71 3.45 -9.91 -9.85
CA ASP A 71 2.81 -9.77 -11.16
C ASP A 71 2.22 -8.38 -11.38
N ARG A 72 1.76 -7.74 -10.29
CA ARG A 72 1.24 -6.37 -10.33
C ARG A 72 2.30 -5.29 -10.31
N LEU A 73 3.48 -5.57 -9.75
CA LEU A 73 4.56 -4.59 -9.59
C LEU A 73 5.55 -4.63 -10.74
N LEU A 74 5.71 -5.79 -11.37
CA LEU A 74 6.58 -5.95 -12.52
C LEU A 74 5.93 -5.30 -13.76
N PRO A 75 6.73 -4.76 -14.68
CA PRO A 75 6.20 -4.29 -15.96
C PRO A 75 5.45 -5.44 -16.64
N ALA A 76 4.21 -5.19 -17.08
CA ALA A 76 3.54 -6.11 -18.00
C ALA A 76 4.42 -6.22 -19.25
N ALA A 77 4.93 -7.42 -19.51
CA ALA A 77 5.80 -7.72 -20.65
C ALA A 77 5.13 -7.40 -22.00
#